data_AF-A0A382LF52-F1
#
_entry.id   AF-A0A382LF52-F1
#
_cell.length_a   1.000
_cell.length_b   1.000
_cell.length_c   1.000
_cell.angle_alpha   90.00
_cell.angle_beta   90.00
_cell.angle_gamma   90.00
#
_symmetry.space_group_name_H-M   'P 1'
#
loop_
_entity.id
_entity.type
_entity.pdbx_description
1 polymer ?
#
loop_
_entity_poly.entity_id
_entity_poly.type
_entity_poly.pdbx_seq_one_letter_code
_entity_poly.pdbx_strand_id
1 'polypeptide(L)'
;VEAPERDRLDLPTHPPRFKQRIPTPPLSTGWRWGFPVLLVAAIVWSAFLVVEGFDQVLESEEGATLDVIVDVTAPGFEAFVEQTWSLLVVSEDEEGHLTGVTILAVADRQNGGGTVLVVPPEALSGGQTLAAAHEADGVDGLRDAVVDIL
;
A
#
# COMPACT_ATOMS: atom_id res chain seq x y z
N VAL A 1 -92.69 -30.29 35.33
CA VAL A 1 -93.03 -29.10 34.52
C VAL A 1 -91.71 -28.46 34.10
N GLU A 2 -91.61 -28.13 32.80
CA GLU A 2 -90.42 -27.92 31.96
C GLU A 2 -89.53 -26.68 32.26
N ALA A 3 -88.23 -26.84 31.94
CA ALA A 3 -87.26 -25.97 31.22
C ALA A 3 -87.20 -24.43 31.46
N PRO A 4 -86.20 -23.70 30.91
CA PRO A 4 -84.74 -23.89 30.79
C PRO A 4 -83.96 -22.69 31.39
N GLU A 5 -82.63 -22.76 31.55
CA GLU A 5 -81.82 -21.53 31.55
C GLU A 5 -80.67 -21.68 30.57
N ARG A 6 -80.71 -20.82 29.56
CA ARG A 6 -79.80 -20.75 28.43
C ARG A 6 -78.56 -19.94 28.82
N ASP A 7 -77.41 -20.53 28.49
CA ASP A 7 -76.26 -19.88 27.86
C ASP A 7 -75.64 -18.67 28.59
N ARG A 8 -74.73 -18.95 29.52
CA ARG A 8 -73.65 -18.02 29.86
C ARG A 8 -72.39 -18.50 29.15
N LEU A 9 -72.14 -17.93 27.97
CA LEU A 9 -70.86 -18.06 27.26
C LEU A 9 -69.77 -17.42 28.13
N ASP A 10 -69.07 -18.25 28.89
CA ASP A 10 -67.85 -17.85 29.58
C ASP A 10 -66.75 -17.59 28.54
N LEU A 11 -66.60 -16.32 28.15
CA LEU A 11 -65.47 -15.84 27.38
C LEU A 11 -64.20 -15.95 28.25
N PRO A 12 -63.17 -16.72 27.85
CA PRO A 12 -61.93 -16.78 28.60
C PRO A 12 -61.23 -15.41 28.59
N THR A 13 -61.12 -14.79 29.77
CA THR A 13 -60.56 -13.44 30.02
C THR A 13 -59.04 -13.39 30.20
N HIS A 14 -58.30 -14.35 29.64
CA HIS A 14 -56.84 -14.36 29.77
C HIS A 14 -56.14 -14.52 28.41
N PRO A 15 -55.33 -13.54 27.95
CA PRO A 15 -54.49 -13.71 26.77
C PRO A 15 -53.41 -14.77 27.06
N PRO A 16 -53.08 -15.65 26.09
CA PRO A 16 -52.08 -16.68 26.28
C PRO A 16 -50.70 -16.05 26.53
N ARG A 17 -50.17 -16.31 27.73
CA ARG A 17 -48.81 -15.96 28.16
C ARG A 17 -47.78 -16.60 27.22
N PHE A 18 -46.91 -15.74 26.68
CA PHE A 18 -45.58 -16.01 26.11
C PHE A 18 -45.44 -17.19 25.13
N LYS A 19 -45.26 -16.85 23.84
CA LYS A 19 -44.69 -17.76 22.82
C LYS A 19 -43.40 -18.37 23.36
N GLN A 20 -43.43 -19.67 23.64
CA GLN A 20 -42.25 -20.47 23.94
C GLN A 20 -41.25 -20.30 22.79
N ARG A 21 -40.03 -19.87 23.11
CA ARG A 21 -38.92 -19.90 22.16
C ARG A 21 -38.68 -21.36 21.79
N ILE A 22 -38.77 -21.68 20.51
CA ILE A 22 -38.45 -23.00 19.98
C ILE A 22 -36.99 -23.30 20.39
N PRO A 23 -36.72 -24.35 21.18
CA PRO A 23 -35.35 -24.69 21.52
C PRO A 23 -34.63 -25.12 20.25
N THR A 24 -33.51 -24.47 19.93
CA THR A 24 -32.65 -24.87 18.82
C THR A 24 -32.22 -26.33 19.05
N PRO A 25 -32.33 -27.21 18.04
CA PRO A 25 -31.94 -28.60 18.20
C PRO A 25 -30.48 -28.69 18.69
N PRO A 26 -30.18 -29.58 19.65
CA PRO A 26 -28.84 -29.67 20.22
C PRO A 26 -27.85 -30.05 19.11
N LEU A 27 -26.78 -29.26 18.97
CA LEU A 27 -25.67 -29.58 18.07
C LEU A 27 -25.18 -31.00 18.39
N SER A 28 -25.11 -31.84 17.36
CA SER A 28 -24.64 -33.21 17.52
C SER A 28 -23.26 -33.22 18.18
N THR A 29 -23.02 -34.17 19.08
CA THR A 29 -21.75 -34.27 19.81
C THR A 29 -20.55 -34.35 18.87
N GLY A 30 -20.74 -34.92 17.67
CA GLY A 30 -19.74 -34.93 16.61
C GLY A 30 -19.36 -33.54 16.08
N TRP A 31 -20.31 -32.61 15.93
CA TRP A 31 -20.01 -31.24 15.47
C TRP A 31 -19.35 -30.38 16.55
N ARG A 32 -19.71 -30.61 17.81
CA ARG A 32 -19.14 -29.89 18.97
C ARG A 32 -17.64 -30.08 19.12
N TRP A 33 -17.11 -31.21 18.65
CA TRP A 33 -15.67 -31.53 18.68
C TRP A 33 -15.03 -31.55 17.29
N GLY A 34 -15.78 -31.91 16.25
CA GLY A 34 -15.28 -31.92 14.88
C GLY A 34 -14.88 -30.52 14.40
N PHE A 35 -15.75 -29.52 14.60
CA PHE A 35 -15.45 -28.15 14.20
C PHE A 35 -14.20 -27.55 14.88
N PRO A 36 -14.03 -27.60 16.22
CA PRO A 36 -12.83 -27.06 16.84
C PRO A 36 -11.56 -27.83 16.44
N VAL A 37 -11.63 -29.14 16.24
CA VAL A 37 -10.47 -29.92 15.74
C VAL A 37 -10.10 -29.49 14.32
N LEU A 38 -11.08 -29.33 13.43
CA LEU A 38 -10.85 -28.84 12.07
C LEU A 38 -10.26 -27.42 12.07
N LEU A 39 -10.77 -26.54 12.94
CA LEU A 39 -10.27 -25.18 13.11
C LEU A 39 -8.82 -25.18 13.57
N VAL A 40 -8.48 -26.00 14.57
CA VAL A 40 -7.08 -26.14 15.05
C VAL A 40 -6.19 -26.66 13.93
N ALA A 41 -6.63 -27.67 13.18
CA ALA A 41 -5.88 -28.20 12.04
C ALA A 41 -5.64 -27.12 10.97
N ALA A 42 -6.65 -26.32 10.65
CA ALA A 42 -6.52 -25.21 9.70
C ALA A 42 -5.55 -24.13 10.19
N ILE A 43 -5.57 -23.79 11.48
CA ILE A 43 -4.63 -22.83 12.09
C ILE A 43 -3.20 -23.37 12.03
N VAL A 44 -2.99 -24.63 12.41
CA VAL A 44 -1.67 -25.27 12.36
C VAL A 44 -1.15 -25.31 10.91
N TRP A 45 -2.00 -25.70 9.96
CA TRP A 45 -1.63 -25.75 8.56
C TRP A 45 -1.30 -24.37 7.99
N SER A 46 -2.09 -23.35 8.35
CA SER A 46 -1.82 -21.96 7.96
C SER A 46 -0.48 -21.48 8.51
N ALA A 47 -0.18 -21.72 9.79
CA ALA A 47 1.09 -21.36 10.40
C ALA A 47 2.28 -22.07 9.73
N PHE A 48 2.11 -23.36 9.41
CA PHE A 48 3.11 -24.14 8.69
C PHE A 48 3.40 -23.56 7.30
N LEU A 49 2.35 -23.25 6.51
CA LEU A 49 2.49 -22.61 5.20
C LEU A 49 3.14 -21.22 5.29
N VAL A 50 2.89 -20.48 6.37
CA VAL A 50 3.52 -19.18 6.58
C VAL A 50 5.01 -19.35 6.86
N VAL A 51 5.41 -20.27 7.74
CA VAL A 51 6.83 -20.54 8.03
C VAL A 51 7.55 -21.03 6.78
N GLU A 52 6.98 -22.01 6.08
CA GLU A 52 7.59 -22.57 4.87
C GLU A 52 7.57 -21.58 3.71
N GLY A 53 6.56 -20.72 3.63
CA GLY A 53 6.53 -19.59 2.70
C GLY A 53 7.57 -18.53 3.02
N PHE A 54 7.85 -18.25 4.30
CA PHE A 54 8.93 -17.36 4.69
C PHE A 54 10.29 -17.97 4.42
N ASP A 55 10.51 -19.24 4.76
CA ASP A 55 11.75 -19.95 4.44
C ASP A 55 11.95 -20.02 2.93
N GLN A 56 10.89 -20.28 2.16
CA GLN A 56 10.97 -20.31 0.70
C GLN A 56 11.18 -18.92 0.09
N VAL A 57 10.69 -17.83 0.67
CA VAL A 57 10.96 -16.47 0.17
C VAL A 57 12.34 -15.96 0.59
N LEU A 58 12.80 -16.33 1.79
CA LEU A 58 14.12 -15.92 2.31
C LEU A 58 15.26 -16.74 1.69
N GLU A 59 15.01 -18.03 1.40
CA GLU A 59 15.96 -18.94 0.78
C GLU A 59 15.79 -19.02 -0.75
N SER A 60 14.75 -18.42 -1.33
CA SER A 60 14.62 -18.26 -2.79
C SER A 60 15.59 -17.18 -3.28
N GLU A 61 16.83 -17.61 -3.49
CA GLU A 61 17.75 -17.04 -4.48
C GLU A 61 17.34 -17.46 -5.91
N GLU A 62 16.05 -17.35 -6.26
CA GLU A 62 15.57 -17.64 -7.63
C GLU A 62 15.66 -16.40 -8.55
N GLY A 63 16.27 -15.33 -8.07
CA GLY A 63 16.93 -14.34 -8.90
C GLY A 63 18.42 -14.65 -8.89
N ALA A 64 19.01 -14.93 -10.05
CA ALA A 64 20.43 -15.21 -10.22
C ALA A 64 21.28 -14.30 -9.30
N THR A 65 21.88 -14.87 -8.26
CA THR A 65 22.93 -14.19 -7.50
C THR A 65 24.14 -14.10 -8.42
N LEU A 66 24.18 -13.01 -9.19
CA LEU A 66 25.40 -12.55 -9.83
C LEU A 66 26.37 -12.29 -8.70
N ASP A 67 27.34 -13.20 -8.57
CA ASP A 67 28.47 -13.08 -7.67
C ASP A 67 29.08 -11.69 -7.91
N VAL A 68 28.83 -10.75 -7.00
CA VAL A 68 29.26 -9.36 -7.17
C VAL A 68 30.76 -9.39 -7.03
N ILE A 69 31.43 -9.47 -8.17
CA ILE A 69 32.87 -9.30 -8.25
C ILE A 69 33.13 -7.90 -7.70
N VAL A 70 33.61 -7.82 -6.45
CA VAL A 70 33.95 -6.55 -5.78
C VAL A 70 35.30 -6.00 -6.23
N ASP A 71 36.05 -6.78 -7.03
CA ASP A 71 37.29 -6.36 -7.65
C ASP A 71 37.02 -5.58 -8.94
N VAL A 72 37.18 -4.26 -8.85
CA VAL A 72 37.00 -3.29 -9.94
C VAL A 72 37.90 -3.58 -11.16
N THR A 73 38.94 -4.43 -11.00
CA THR A 73 39.88 -4.77 -12.08
C THR A 73 39.63 -6.15 -12.70
N ALA A 74 38.69 -6.93 -12.17
CA ALA A 74 38.40 -8.25 -12.67
C ALA A 74 37.52 -8.20 -13.94
N PRO A 75 37.78 -9.05 -14.95
CA PRO A 75 36.93 -9.14 -16.14
C PRO A 75 35.52 -9.61 -15.74
N GLY A 76 34.50 -8.82 -16.05
CA GLY A 76 33.10 -9.10 -15.68
C GLY A 76 32.57 -8.29 -14.49
N PHE A 77 33.34 -7.33 -13.97
CA PHE A 77 32.83 -6.35 -13.00
C PHE A 77 31.68 -5.52 -13.59
N GLU A 78 30.50 -5.61 -12.99
CA GLU A 78 29.34 -4.78 -13.31
C GLU A 78 28.99 -3.96 -12.05
N ALA A 79 29.14 -2.63 -12.16
CA ALA A 79 28.81 -1.75 -11.04
C ALA A 79 27.29 -1.69 -10.87
N PHE A 80 26.81 -2.13 -9.71
CA PHE A 80 25.45 -1.81 -9.28
C PHE A 80 25.38 -0.29 -9.05
N VAL A 81 24.79 0.43 -10.00
CA VAL A 81 24.57 1.86 -9.87
C VAL A 81 23.41 2.05 -8.88
N GLU A 82 23.74 2.44 -7.66
CA GLU A 82 22.73 3.00 -6.75
C GLU A 82 22.11 4.21 -7.45
N GLN A 83 20.77 4.26 -7.54
CA GLN A 83 20.09 5.38 -8.16
C GLN A 83 20.57 6.69 -7.53
N THR A 84 21.17 7.57 -8.32
CA THR A 84 21.56 8.91 -7.87
C THR A 84 20.29 9.70 -7.57
N TRP A 85 20.07 10.06 -6.31
CA TRP A 85 18.92 10.87 -5.94
C TRP A 85 19.15 12.30 -6.42
N SER A 86 18.19 12.84 -7.17
CA SER A 86 18.18 14.23 -7.60
C SER A 86 16.96 14.98 -7.07
N LEU A 87 17.15 16.21 -6.60
CA LEU A 87 16.10 17.13 -6.18
C LEU A 87 16.12 18.37 -7.06
N LEU A 88 14.94 18.76 -7.59
CA LEU A 88 14.74 20.05 -8.23
C LEU A 88 14.16 21.02 -7.20
N VAL A 89 14.87 22.13 -6.95
CA VAL A 89 14.41 23.23 -6.10
C VAL A 89 14.06 24.41 -7.01
N VAL A 90 12.82 24.86 -6.87
CA VAL A 90 12.25 25.98 -7.60
C VAL A 90 12.14 27.16 -6.63
N SER A 91 12.64 28.32 -7.03
CA SER A 91 12.51 29.56 -6.27
C SER A 91 11.57 30.49 -7.03
N GLU A 92 10.55 30.97 -6.35
CA GLU A 92 9.52 31.88 -6.88
C GLU A 92 9.51 33.17 -6.05
N ASP A 93 9.12 34.28 -6.64
CA ASP A 93 8.86 35.54 -5.93
C ASP A 93 7.46 35.57 -5.28
N GLU A 94 7.07 36.71 -4.70
CA GLU A 94 5.77 36.87 -4.04
C GLU A 94 4.59 36.81 -5.04
N GLU A 95 4.87 37.07 -6.32
CA GLU A 95 3.91 37.01 -7.42
C GLU A 95 3.85 35.63 -8.11
N GLY A 96 4.76 34.71 -7.75
CA GLY A 96 4.85 33.36 -8.32
C GLY A 96 5.71 33.27 -9.59
N HIS A 97 6.53 34.28 -9.89
CA HIS A 97 7.45 34.22 -11.02
C HIS A 97 8.72 33.46 -10.66
N LEU A 98 9.22 32.68 -11.62
CA LEU A 98 10.44 31.90 -11.46
C LEU A 98 11.66 32.82 -11.29
N THR A 99 12.29 32.78 -10.13
CA THR A 99 13.52 33.53 -9.83
C THR A 99 14.78 32.67 -9.92
N GLY A 100 14.65 31.35 -9.78
CA GLY A 100 15.79 30.46 -9.90
C GLY A 100 15.44 28.98 -9.87
N VAL A 101 16.31 28.18 -10.49
CA VAL A 101 16.22 26.73 -10.53
C VAL A 101 17.52 26.14 -10.03
N THR A 102 17.44 25.23 -9.05
CA THR A 102 18.61 24.53 -8.52
C THR A 102 18.37 23.03 -8.55
N ILE A 103 19.29 22.29 -9.16
CA ILE A 103 19.29 20.83 -9.20
C ILE A 103 20.38 20.34 -8.25
N LEU A 104 19.99 19.52 -7.28
CA LEU A 104 20.90 18.87 -6.35
C LEU A 104 20.96 17.39 -6.69
N ALA A 105 22.16 16.86 -6.91
CA ALA A 105 22.39 15.44 -7.09
C ALA A 105 23.31 14.93 -5.98
N VAL A 106 22.94 13.85 -5.30
CA VAL A 106 23.77 13.21 -4.27
C VAL A 106 24.40 11.95 -4.85
N ALA A 107 25.74 11.95 -4.93
CA ALA A 107 26.49 10.89 -5.63
C ALA A 107 26.64 9.61 -4.79
N ASP A 108 26.78 9.73 -3.47
CA ASP A 108 26.91 8.60 -2.55
C ASP A 108 26.38 8.97 -1.16
N ARG A 109 25.43 8.18 -0.63
CA ARG A 109 24.82 8.43 0.70
C ARG A 109 25.74 8.10 1.87
N GLN A 110 26.70 7.20 1.69
CA GLN A 110 27.58 6.69 2.74
C GLN A 110 28.92 7.43 2.76
N ASN A 111 29.51 7.66 1.58
CA ASN A 111 30.81 8.32 1.47
C ASN A 111 30.70 9.84 1.21
N GLY A 112 29.48 10.32 0.96
CA GLY A 112 29.21 11.73 0.68
C GLY A 112 29.60 12.15 -0.74
N GLY A 113 29.34 13.43 -1.04
CA GLY A 113 29.55 13.99 -2.38
C GLY A 113 28.24 14.27 -3.11
N GLY A 114 28.34 15.08 -4.15
CA GLY A 114 27.19 15.53 -4.91
C GLY A 114 27.50 16.73 -5.79
N THR A 115 26.53 17.11 -6.60
CA THR A 115 26.61 18.25 -7.51
C THR A 115 25.43 19.18 -7.24
N VAL A 116 25.70 20.49 -7.28
CA VAL A 116 24.67 21.52 -7.31
C VAL A 116 24.80 22.24 -8.63
N LEU A 117 23.74 22.20 -9.44
CA LEU A 117 23.65 22.94 -10.68
C LEU A 117 22.59 24.04 -10.51
N VAL A 118 23.02 25.29 -10.64
CA VAL A 118 22.12 26.45 -10.62
C VAL A 118 21.89 26.87 -12.06
N VAL A 119 20.62 26.92 -12.47
CA VAL A 119 20.22 27.28 -13.83
C VAL A 119 19.41 28.58 -13.77
N PRO A 120 19.80 29.61 -14.54
CA PRO A 120 19.08 30.86 -14.56
C PRO A 120 17.70 30.68 -15.23
N PRO A 121 16.66 31.43 -14.82
CA PRO A 121 15.33 31.34 -15.41
C PRO A 121 15.30 31.68 -16.91
N GLU A 122 16.29 32.42 -17.42
CA GLU A 122 16.46 32.74 -18.83
C GLU A 122 17.12 31.62 -19.66
N ALA A 123 17.53 30.52 -19.02
CA ALA A 123 18.10 29.38 -19.73
C ALA A 123 17.09 28.82 -20.75
N LEU A 124 17.60 28.45 -21.93
CA LEU A 124 16.77 27.96 -23.04
C LEU A 124 16.69 26.43 -23.01
N SER A 125 15.47 25.92 -23.13
CA SER A 125 15.11 24.51 -23.33
C SER A 125 14.08 24.43 -24.46
N GLY A 126 14.27 23.53 -25.43
CA GLY A 126 13.31 23.35 -26.54
C GLY A 126 12.92 24.61 -27.32
N GLY A 127 13.68 25.71 -27.25
CA GLY A 127 13.36 26.99 -27.89
C GLY A 127 12.55 27.99 -27.04
N GLN A 128 12.24 27.68 -25.78
CA GLN A 128 11.64 28.60 -24.80
C GLN A 128 12.53 28.74 -23.56
N THR A 129 12.30 29.76 -22.74
CA THR A 129 13.02 29.92 -21.47
C THR A 129 12.39 29.06 -20.38
N LEU A 130 13.17 28.69 -19.35
CA LEU A 130 12.64 28.00 -18.16
C LEU A 130 11.55 28.81 -17.47
N ALA A 131 11.68 30.14 -17.44
CA ALA A 131 10.63 31.03 -16.94
C ALA A 131 9.33 30.89 -17.75
N ALA A 132 9.41 30.86 -19.09
CA ALA A 132 8.23 30.70 -19.93
C ALA A 132 7.58 29.33 -19.77
N ALA A 133 8.38 28.26 -19.60
CA ALA A 133 7.87 26.92 -19.32
C ALA A 133 7.15 26.85 -17.96
N HIS A 134 7.68 27.55 -16.95
CA HIS A 134 7.05 27.66 -15.64
C HIS A 134 5.77 28.50 -15.66
N GLU A 135 5.73 29.58 -16.42
CA GLU A 135 4.50 30.38 -16.58
C GLU A 135 3.40 29.62 -17.31
N ALA A 136 3.76 28.73 -18.24
CA ALA A 136 2.80 27.95 -19.02
C ALA A 136 2.16 26.83 -18.18
N ASP A 137 2.99 26.00 -17.53
CA ASP A 137 2.57 24.74 -16.92
C ASP A 137 3.10 24.54 -15.48
N GLY A 138 3.57 25.62 -14.83
CA GLY A 138 4.05 25.60 -13.44
C GLY A 138 5.29 24.73 -13.25
N VAL A 139 5.32 23.98 -12.14
CA VAL A 139 6.46 23.12 -11.79
C VAL A 139 6.59 21.93 -12.76
N ASP A 140 5.49 21.44 -13.33
CA ASP A 140 5.52 20.31 -14.27
C ASP A 140 6.17 20.72 -15.59
N GLY A 141 5.78 21.87 -16.16
CA GLY A 141 6.44 22.42 -17.36
C GLY A 141 7.91 22.73 -17.14
N LEU A 142 8.24 23.27 -15.96
CA LEU A 142 9.62 23.53 -15.59
C LEU A 142 10.44 22.24 -15.50
N ARG A 143 9.88 21.18 -14.90
CA ARG A 143 10.54 19.88 -14.78
C ARG A 143 10.84 19.28 -16.16
N ASP A 144 9.86 19.30 -17.07
CA ASP A 144 10.05 18.77 -18.41
C ASP A 144 11.11 19.56 -19.19
N ALA A 145 11.13 20.90 -19.05
CA ALA A 145 12.15 21.75 -19.65
C ALA A 145 13.56 21.51 -19.06
N VAL A 146 13.67 21.23 -17.76
CA VAL A 146 14.96 20.89 -17.13
C VAL A 146 15.46 19.52 -17.58
N VAL A 147 14.57 18.55 -17.76
CA VAL A 147 14.94 17.22 -18.30
C VAL A 147 15.42 17.32 -19.74
N ASP A 148 14.87 18.21 -20.56
CA ASP A 148 15.33 18.43 -21.93
C ASP A 148 16.74 19.04 -22.01
N ILE A 149 17.18 19.77 -20.97
CA ILE A 149 18.53 20.35 -20.90
C ILE A 149 19.61 19.32 -20.54
N LEU A 150 19.26 18.27 -19.79
CA LEU A 150 20.20 17.30 -19.19
C LEU A 150 20.24 15.97 -19.95
#